data_AF-A0A450U230-F1
#
_entry.id   AF-A0A450U230-F1
#
_cell.length_a   1.000
_cell.length_b   1.000
_cell.length_c   1.000
_cell.angle_alpha   90.00
_cell.angle_beta   90.00
_cell.angle_gamma   90.00
#
_symmetry.space_group_name_H-M   'P 1'
#
loop_
_entity.id
_entity.type
_entity.pdbx_description
1 polymer ?
#
loop_
_entity_poly.entity_id
_entity_poly.type
_entity_poly.pdbx_seq_one_letter_code
_entity_poly.pdbx_strand_id
1 'polypeptide(L)'
;MRETAVRESKREGEEEGLRKGLKMGRDEGIEIGKEEGLQEGELRGIEKGLQEGASRGRKEVARALLGKGIAIDIIAESSGLSEEEIRELAVP
;
A
#
# COMPACT_ATOMS: atom_id res chain seq x y z
N MET A 1 28.32 -13.29 53.20
CA MET A 1 27.61 -11.99 53.08
C MET A 1 28.10 -11.15 51.90
N ARG A 2 29.40 -10.87 51.75
CA ARG A 2 29.88 -10.02 50.64
C ARG A 2 29.75 -10.67 49.26
N GLU A 3 30.09 -11.96 49.14
CA GLU A 3 29.96 -12.71 47.87
C GLU A 3 28.51 -12.93 47.44
N THR A 4 27.60 -13.13 48.38
CA THR A 4 26.16 -13.29 48.12
C THR A 4 25.57 -11.99 47.58
N ALA A 5 25.90 -10.86 48.20
CA ALA A 5 25.44 -9.54 47.74
C ALA A 5 25.96 -9.19 46.33
N VAL A 6 27.22 -9.54 46.01
CA VAL A 6 27.78 -9.33 44.66
C VAL A 6 27.07 -10.21 43.62
N ARG A 7 26.76 -11.45 43.96
CA ARG A 7 26.05 -12.37 43.06
C ARG A 7 24.60 -11.93 42.80
N GLU A 8 23.90 -11.49 43.84
CA GLU A 8 22.53 -10.98 43.74
C GLU A 8 22.49 -9.70 42.89
N SER A 9 23.38 -8.74 43.17
CA SER A 9 23.46 -7.50 42.38
C SER A 9 23.79 -7.75 40.91
N LYS A 10 24.67 -8.72 40.62
CA LYS A 10 24.96 -9.11 39.24
C LYS A 10 23.73 -9.72 38.55
N ARG A 11 23.01 -10.61 39.22
CA ARG A 11 21.79 -11.23 38.68
C ARG A 11 20.70 -10.19 38.43
N GLU A 12 20.48 -9.27 39.37
CA GLU A 12 19.53 -8.17 39.21
C GLU A 12 19.88 -7.27 38.03
N GLY A 13 21.17 -6.93 37.84
CA GLY A 13 21.64 -6.16 36.70
C GLY A 13 21.44 -6.88 35.35
N GLU A 14 21.69 -8.19 35.31
CA GLU A 14 21.45 -9.03 34.12
C GLU A 14 19.95 -9.14 33.79
N GLU A 15 19.10 -9.40 34.80
CA GLU A 15 17.64 -9.46 34.65
C GLU A 15 17.07 -8.11 34.20
N GLU A 16 17.53 -7.01 34.78
CA GLU A 16 17.10 -5.67 34.40
C GLU A 16 17.55 -5.31 32.98
N GLY A 17 18.80 -5.61 32.64
CA GLY A 17 19.35 -5.42 31.30
C GLY A 17 18.59 -6.20 30.24
N LEU A 18 18.31 -7.48 30.50
CA LEU A 18 17.51 -8.32 29.60
C LEU A 18 16.09 -7.78 29.45
N ARG A 19 15.43 -7.42 30.55
CA ARG A 19 14.07 -6.86 30.52
C ARG A 19 14.03 -5.56 29.72
N LYS A 20 14.99 -4.66 29.92
CA LYS A 20 15.10 -3.40 29.16
C LYS A 20 15.35 -3.68 27.68
N GLY A 21 16.30 -4.55 27.35
CA GLY A 21 16.61 -4.92 25.97
C GLY A 21 15.42 -5.52 25.24
N LEU A 22 14.71 -6.47 25.85
CA LEU A 22 13.51 -7.07 25.28
C LEU A 22 12.37 -6.06 25.09
N LYS A 23 12.18 -5.16 26.05
CA LYS A 23 11.16 -4.12 25.95
C LYS A 23 11.49 -3.16 24.79
N MET A 24 12.72 -2.65 24.73
CA MET A 24 13.15 -1.72 23.68
C MET A 24 13.06 -2.36 22.31
N GLY A 25 13.63 -3.57 22.12
CA GLY A 25 13.58 -4.25 20.83
C GLY A 25 12.15 -4.59 20.37
N ARG A 26 11.26 -4.92 21.31
CA ARG A 26 9.84 -5.12 20.99
C ARG A 26 9.14 -3.82 20.60
N ASP A 27 9.35 -2.76 21.37
CA ASP A 27 8.71 -1.47 21.11
C ASP A 27 9.17 -0.90 19.75
N GLU A 28 10.49 -0.93 19.48
CA GLU A 28 11.09 -0.51 18.22
C GLU A 28 10.61 -1.37 17.03
N GLY A 29 10.59 -2.69 17.18
CA GLY A 29 10.09 -3.58 16.11
C GLY A 29 8.61 -3.36 15.79
N ILE A 30 7.78 -3.02 16.78
CA ILE A 30 6.36 -2.69 16.56
C ILE A 30 6.24 -1.32 15.86
N GLU A 31 7.04 -0.35 16.25
CA GLU A 31 7.02 1.00 15.65
C GLU A 31 7.42 0.95 14.17
N ILE A 32 8.58 0.35 13.87
CA ILE A 32 9.08 0.18 12.50
C ILE A 32 8.07 -0.61 11.65
N GLY A 33 7.59 -1.75 12.15
CA GLY A 33 6.65 -2.57 11.39
C GLY A 33 5.31 -1.88 11.10
N LYS A 34 4.86 -0.97 11.98
CA LYS A 34 3.65 -0.16 11.73
C LYS A 34 3.91 0.94 10.70
N GLU A 35 5.03 1.64 10.82
CA GLU A 35 5.40 2.71 9.90
C GLU A 35 5.57 2.17 8.47
N GLU A 36 6.37 1.12 8.30
CA GLU A 36 6.58 0.49 6.99
C GLU A 36 5.28 -0.06 6.40
N GLY A 37 4.48 -0.76 7.22
CA GLY A 37 3.20 -1.33 6.78
C GLY A 37 2.18 -0.27 6.35
N LEU A 38 2.12 0.87 7.06
CA LEU A 38 1.24 1.98 6.72
C LEU A 38 1.69 2.64 5.42
N GLN A 39 2.99 2.94 5.31
CA GLN A 39 3.56 3.60 4.14
C GLN A 39 3.39 2.75 2.87
N GLU A 40 3.71 1.45 2.95
CA GLU A 40 3.54 0.53 1.82
C GLU A 40 2.06 0.38 1.43
N GLY A 41 1.17 0.27 2.42
CA GLY A 41 -0.27 0.20 2.20
C GLY A 41 -0.84 1.43 1.52
N GLU A 42 -0.43 2.62 1.96
CA GLU A 42 -0.86 3.90 1.38
C GLU A 42 -0.37 4.05 -0.07
N LEU A 43 0.92 3.80 -0.32
CA LEU A 43 1.50 3.90 -1.67
C LEU A 43 0.79 2.96 -2.66
N ARG A 44 0.60 1.69 -2.27
CA ARG A 44 -0.13 0.71 -3.09
C ARG A 44 -1.58 1.12 -3.32
N GLY A 45 -2.24 1.63 -2.29
CA GLY A 45 -3.63 2.10 -2.37
C GLY A 45 -3.79 3.26 -3.34
N ILE A 46 -2.90 4.25 -3.26
CA ILE A 46 -2.92 5.43 -4.14
C ILE A 46 -2.62 5.02 -5.59
N GLU A 47 -1.59 4.22 -5.84
CA GLU A 47 -1.23 3.78 -7.18
C GLU A 47 -2.38 3.01 -7.85
N LYS A 48 -2.93 2.02 -7.14
CA LYS A 48 -4.07 1.23 -7.63
C LYS A 48 -5.29 2.12 -7.88
N GLY A 49 -5.62 3.01 -6.95
CA GLY A 49 -6.75 3.92 -7.09
C GLY A 49 -6.62 4.87 -8.28
N LEU A 50 -5.42 5.40 -8.53
CA LEU A 50 -5.15 6.26 -9.67
C LEU A 50 -5.26 5.51 -10.99
N GLN A 51 -4.69 4.29 -11.07
CA GLN A 51 -4.74 3.48 -12.28
C GLN A 51 -6.18 3.04 -12.61
N GLU A 52 -6.92 2.54 -11.62
CA GLU A 52 -8.33 2.15 -11.78
C GLU A 52 -9.20 3.36 -12.16
N GLY A 53 -9.00 4.50 -11.48
CA GLY A 53 -9.71 5.74 -11.76
C GLY A 53 -9.46 6.26 -13.18
N ALA A 54 -8.21 6.30 -13.61
CA ALA A 54 -7.84 6.72 -14.97
C ALA A 54 -8.43 5.79 -16.03
N SER A 55 -8.35 4.47 -15.82
CA SER A 55 -8.95 3.48 -16.72
C SER A 55 -10.47 3.62 -16.81
N ARG A 56 -11.14 3.76 -15.65
CA ARG A 56 -12.59 3.97 -15.59
C ARG A 56 -13.00 5.26 -16.30
N GLY A 57 -12.28 6.36 -16.06
CA GLY A 57 -12.53 7.64 -16.70
C GLY A 57 -12.41 7.58 -18.23
N ARG A 58 -11.37 6.91 -18.75
CA ARG A 58 -11.23 6.67 -20.20
C ARG A 58 -12.43 5.91 -20.77
N LYS A 59 -12.86 4.83 -20.09
CA LYS A 59 -14.00 4.00 -20.53
C LYS A 59 -15.32 4.76 -20.47
N GLU A 60 -15.54 5.57 -19.44
CA GLU A 60 -16.73 6.43 -19.30
C GLU A 60 -16.82 7.44 -20.46
N VAL A 61 -15.71 8.12 -20.77
CA VAL A 61 -15.64 9.07 -21.89
C VAL A 61 -15.85 8.34 -23.22
N ALA A 62 -15.20 7.21 -23.45
CA ALA A 62 -15.35 6.43 -24.67
C ALA A 62 -16.80 5.98 -24.90
N ARG A 63 -17.48 5.49 -23.85
CA ARG A 63 -18.90 5.12 -23.91
C ARG A 63 -19.79 6.33 -24.24
N ALA A 64 -19.52 7.49 -23.66
CA ALA A 64 -20.27 8.71 -23.95
C ALA A 64 -20.08 9.18 -25.41
N LEU A 65 -18.87 9.04 -25.97
CA LEU A 65 -18.59 9.37 -27.37
C LEU A 65 -19.24 8.38 -28.34
N LEU A 66 -19.22 7.09 -28.02
CA LEU A 66 -19.97 6.07 -28.78
C LEU A 66 -21.47 6.38 -28.83
N GLY A 67 -22.05 6.77 -27.69
CA GLY A 67 -23.46 7.18 -27.61
C GLY A 67 -23.80 8.41 -28.45
N LYS A 68 -22.79 9.22 -28.83
CA LYS A 68 -22.92 10.36 -29.73
C LYS A 68 -22.66 10.01 -31.20
N GLY A 69 -22.38 8.74 -31.51
CA GLY A 69 -22.10 8.28 -32.87
C GLY A 69 -20.71 8.67 -33.39
N ILE A 70 -19.76 8.99 -32.50
CA ILE A 70 -18.37 9.23 -32.89
C ILE A 70 -17.73 7.91 -33.33
N ALA A 71 -16.92 7.96 -34.39
CA ALA A 71 -16.27 6.80 -34.96
C ALA A 71 -15.23 6.17 -34.00
N ILE A 72 -15.13 4.84 -34.03
CA ILE A 72 -14.32 4.04 -33.09
C ILE A 72 -12.83 4.39 -33.20
N ASP A 73 -12.32 4.61 -34.40
CA ASP A 73 -10.94 5.02 -34.68
C ASP A 73 -10.60 6.36 -33.99
N ILE A 74 -11.50 7.34 -34.07
CA ILE A 74 -11.34 8.65 -33.42
C ILE A 74 -11.36 8.51 -31.89
N ILE A 75 -12.24 7.66 -31.36
CA ILE A 75 -12.32 7.41 -29.91
C ILE A 75 -11.05 6.71 -29.43
N ALA A 76 -10.53 5.73 -30.19
CA ALA A 76 -9.31 5.01 -29.86
C ALA A 76 -8.12 5.96 -29.78
N GLU A 77 -7.93 6.80 -30.80
CA GLU A 77 -6.87 7.82 -30.83
C GLU A 77 -6.98 8.80 -29.66
N SER A 78 -8.20 9.28 -29.36
CA SER A 78 -8.42 10.32 -28.35
C SER A 78 -8.37 9.81 -26.90
N SER A 79 -8.79 8.56 -26.68
CA SER A 79 -8.89 7.97 -25.34
C SER A 79 -7.67 7.14 -24.97
N GLY A 80 -6.89 6.65 -25.95
CA GLY A 80 -5.81 5.69 -25.72
C GLY A 80 -6.29 4.28 -25.39
N LEU A 81 -7.57 3.97 -25.65
CA LEU A 81 -8.11 2.62 -25.61
C LEU A 81 -7.94 1.95 -26.97
N SER A 82 -7.84 0.62 -26.98
CA SER A 82 -7.88 -0.13 -28.23
C SER A 82 -9.29 -0.12 -28.84
N GLU A 83 -9.39 -0.33 -30.16
CA GLU A 83 -10.70 -0.50 -30.79
C GLU A 83 -11.48 -1.69 -30.20
N GLU A 84 -10.78 -2.74 -29.77
CA GLU A 84 -11.37 -3.92 -29.12
C GLU A 84 -12.03 -3.53 -27.80
N GLU A 85 -11.31 -2.81 -26.92
CA GLU A 85 -11.85 -2.30 -25.67
C GLU A 85 -13.07 -1.39 -25.91
N ILE A 86 -13.05 -0.57 -26.97
CA ILE A 86 -14.16 0.30 -27.32
C ILE A 86 -15.36 -0.50 -27.84
N ARG A 87 -15.13 -1.55 -28.64
CA ARG A 87 -16.21 -2.45 -29.12
C ARG A 87 -16.85 -3.22 -27.96
N GLU A 88 -16.07 -3.64 -26.97
CA GLU A 88 -16.61 -4.25 -25.75
C GLU A 88 -17.53 -3.29 -24.98
N LEU A 89 -17.20 -1.99 -24.94
CA LEU A 89 -18.05 -0.97 -24.31
C LEU A 89 -19.37 -0.71 -25.03
N ALA A 90 -19.47 -1.09 -26.31
CA ALA A 90 -20.68 -0.96 -27.13
C ALA A 90 -21.69 -2.10 -26.90
N VAL A 91 -21.26 -3.18 -26.23
CA VAL A 91 -22.14 -4.30 -25.86
C VAL A 91 -22.90 -3.95 -24.58
N PRO A 92 -24.25 -4.13 -24.53
CA PRO A 92 -25.06 -3.83 -23.34
C PRO A 92 -24.68 -4.63 -22.09
#